data_AF-A0A7V7SXF6-F1
#
_entry.id   AF-A0A7V7SXF6-F1
#
_cell.length_a   1.000
_cell.length_b   1.000
_cell.length_c   1.000
_cell.angle_alpha   90.00
_cell.angle_beta   90.00
_cell.angle_gamma   90.00
#
_symmetry.space_group_name_H-M   'P 1'
#
loop_
_entity.id
_entity.type
_entity.pdbx_description
1 polymer ?
#
loop_
_entity_poly.entity_id
_entity_poly.type
_entity_poly.pdbx_seq_one_letter_code
_entity_poly.pdbx_strand_id
1 'polypeptide(L)'
;MLLQFGVQTAAGPIDRQEGPFIESAGIAFIQQGGVVIPLKYVIAHFPGFLDHFPRIGAIADHVAQADNGSDRKRLHVPQSRFQGFEVGVKVGDEGDHEATGLRWMGQGRSGGLDSTSGRPLDNAILAGGRVLSSSHSGPASASSGADFPWKRTVRRSLAMCFPLLLLPLALPLAQEPEKTPLPENAVARLGDRVISKQEYLDYLWFRFGKRALRDYIMDLLLEEEAERYQIKIEEAAVQAKVQEREDAARRSPRPVDFEEDLLRQGQTIEMFRQTIAHEIRQDMILGELVRQSRVVTDEKIQQAFQAKYGEGGVKVKLRHILVMPNFLKAQAIRGGAKPNEVDMEQIRKDARALVEGARQRLQGGAEFEAVCASVSHDQVTKDKGGELAHYNGRLYGPAFREAVLALQPGELSQVVESGAGFHLIRLDDRIATQLEDVRQSLIEEIMASEPSWQEKSSFRQALQTRAELRLQLW
;
A
#
# COMPACT_ATOMS: atom_id res chain seq x y z
N MET A 1 0.50 23.07 -4.00
CA MET A 1 0.45 21.61 -3.79
C MET A 1 1.05 20.94 -5.01
N LEU A 2 2.16 20.21 -4.88
CA LEU A 2 2.79 19.49 -6.00
C LEU A 2 2.14 18.11 -6.15
N LEU A 3 1.58 17.83 -7.32
CA LEU A 3 1.08 16.50 -7.69
C LEU A 3 2.24 15.73 -8.35
N GLN A 4 2.60 14.57 -7.79
CA GLN A 4 3.42 13.60 -8.50
C GLN A 4 2.51 12.73 -9.38
N PHE A 5 2.80 12.72 -10.67
CA PHE A 5 2.12 11.84 -11.63
C PHE A 5 3.07 10.71 -12.02
N GLY A 6 2.65 9.47 -11.81
CA GLY A 6 3.34 8.27 -12.27
C GLY A 6 2.36 7.35 -12.98
N VAL A 7 2.67 6.99 -14.23
CA VAL A 7 1.91 5.98 -14.98
C VAL A 7 2.60 4.64 -14.79
N GLN A 8 1.87 3.64 -14.29
CA GLN A 8 2.39 2.31 -14.03
C GLN A 8 1.57 1.29 -14.82
N THR A 9 2.14 0.74 -15.89
CA THR A 9 1.55 -0.33 -16.69
C THR A 9 1.81 -1.68 -16.03
N ALA A 10 0.78 -2.31 -15.48
CA ALA A 10 0.90 -3.63 -14.89
C ALA A 10 1.02 -4.72 -15.98
N ALA A 11 2.18 -5.38 -16.04
CA ALA A 11 2.34 -6.67 -16.70
C ALA A 11 2.37 -7.74 -15.60
N GLY A 12 1.26 -8.50 -15.47
CA GLY A 12 1.15 -9.63 -14.55
C GLY A 12 1.13 -10.97 -15.31
N PRO A 13 1.54 -12.08 -14.68
CA PRO A 13 1.44 -13.40 -15.30
C PRO A 13 -0.04 -13.77 -15.53
N ILE A 14 -0.33 -14.32 -16.71
CA ILE A 14 -1.68 -14.72 -17.10
C ILE A 14 -1.95 -16.13 -16.58
N ASP A 15 -2.84 -16.25 -15.58
CA ASP A 15 -3.39 -17.54 -15.18
C ASP A 15 -4.34 -18.08 -16.27
N ARG A 16 -4.38 -19.40 -16.43
CA ARG A 16 -5.16 -20.11 -17.46
C ARG A 16 -6.07 -21.16 -16.83
N GLN A 17 -7.09 -20.73 -16.11
CA GLN A 17 -8.26 -21.55 -15.80
C GLN A 17 -9.56 -20.79 -16.12
N GLU A 18 -10.67 -21.53 -16.22
CA GLU A 18 -11.76 -21.19 -17.13
C GLU A 18 -12.78 -20.20 -16.54
N GLY A 19 -13.08 -19.13 -17.28
CA GLY A 19 -14.07 -18.11 -16.95
C GLY A 19 -14.07 -16.97 -17.97
N PRO A 20 -15.19 -16.24 -18.15
CA PRO A 20 -15.28 -15.22 -19.20
C PRO A 20 -14.52 -13.93 -18.86
N PHE A 21 -13.34 -13.78 -19.47
CA PHE A 21 -12.60 -12.54 -19.75
C PHE A 21 -12.44 -11.50 -18.62
N ILE A 22 -11.22 -11.43 -18.07
CA ILE A 22 -10.72 -10.24 -17.35
C ILE A 22 -9.86 -9.41 -18.31
N GLU A 23 -10.20 -8.13 -18.45
CA GLU A 23 -9.41 -7.13 -19.20
C GLU A 23 -8.14 -6.76 -18.40
N SER A 24 -6.95 -7.12 -18.90
CA SER A 24 -5.68 -6.79 -18.22
C SER A 24 -4.59 -6.30 -19.18
N ALA A 25 -4.93 -5.34 -20.04
CA ALA A 25 -3.98 -4.46 -20.72
C ALA A 25 -4.45 -3.00 -20.58
N GLY A 26 -3.52 -2.04 -20.50
CA GLY A 26 -3.84 -0.62 -20.67
C GLY A 26 -4.38 0.18 -19.47
N ILE A 27 -4.54 -0.39 -18.26
CA ILE A 27 -4.99 0.43 -17.12
C ILE A 27 -3.87 1.36 -16.64
N ALA A 28 -4.01 2.66 -16.92
CA ALA A 28 -3.23 3.72 -16.29
C ALA A 28 -3.83 4.11 -14.93
N PHE A 29 -3.00 4.60 -14.02
CA PHE A 29 -3.38 5.01 -12.67
C PHE A 29 -2.82 6.40 -12.32
N ILE A 30 -3.40 7.04 -11.31
CA ILE A 30 -2.87 8.24 -10.66
C ILE A 30 -2.70 7.93 -9.17
N GLN A 31 -1.55 8.29 -8.60
CA GLN A 31 -1.29 8.15 -7.16
C GLN A 31 -1.36 9.52 -6.47
N GLN A 32 -2.20 9.67 -5.45
CA GLN A 32 -2.31 10.90 -4.67
C GLN A 32 -2.38 10.57 -3.18
N GLY A 33 -1.44 11.10 -2.39
CA GLY A 33 -1.36 10.83 -0.94
C GLY A 33 -1.16 9.36 -0.56
N GLY A 34 -0.65 8.53 -1.48
CA GLY A 34 -0.52 7.07 -1.32
C GLY A 34 -1.67 6.26 -1.95
N VAL A 35 -2.85 6.86 -2.16
CA VAL A 35 -4.00 6.20 -2.80
C VAL A 35 -3.80 6.10 -4.31
N VAL A 36 -4.01 4.91 -4.87
CA VAL A 36 -3.88 4.63 -6.32
C VAL A 36 -5.29 4.54 -6.94
N ILE A 37 -5.58 5.43 -7.89
CA ILE A 37 -6.90 5.55 -8.53
C ILE A 37 -6.76 5.22 -10.04
N PRO A 38 -7.54 4.29 -10.61
CA PRO A 38 -7.49 4.01 -12.05
C PRO A 38 -8.00 5.20 -12.87
N LEU A 39 -7.27 5.57 -13.92
CA LEU A 39 -7.50 6.80 -14.70
C LEU A 39 -8.92 6.89 -15.29
N LYS A 40 -9.55 5.75 -15.63
CA LYS A 40 -10.94 5.71 -16.13
C LYS A 40 -11.96 6.29 -15.13
N TYR A 41 -11.75 6.11 -13.82
CA TYR A 41 -12.61 6.73 -12.81
C TYR A 41 -12.35 8.23 -12.65
N VAL A 42 -11.10 8.70 -12.84
CA VAL A 42 -10.76 10.13 -12.79
C VAL A 42 -11.44 10.87 -13.94
N ILE A 43 -11.33 10.35 -15.17
CA ILE A 43 -11.97 10.94 -16.36
C ILE A 43 -13.51 10.96 -16.19
N ALA A 44 -14.11 9.88 -15.68
CA ALA A 44 -15.55 9.79 -15.48
C ALA A 44 -16.12 10.77 -14.43
N HIS A 45 -15.33 11.18 -13.44
CA HIS A 45 -15.76 12.11 -12.38
C HIS A 45 -15.29 13.56 -12.61
N PHE A 46 -14.33 13.78 -13.52
CA PHE A 46 -13.80 15.10 -13.86
C PHE A 46 -13.77 15.30 -15.39
N PRO A 47 -14.92 15.61 -16.02
CA PRO A 47 -14.97 16.04 -17.41
C PRO A 47 -14.02 17.23 -17.66
N GLY A 48 -13.22 17.15 -18.72
CA GLY A 48 -12.17 18.14 -19.02
C GLY A 48 -10.85 17.97 -18.25
N PHE A 49 -10.68 16.89 -17.48
CA PHE A 49 -9.39 16.58 -16.82
C PHE A 49 -8.23 16.46 -17.82
N LEU A 50 -8.45 15.82 -18.97
CA LEU A 50 -7.40 15.61 -19.99
C LEU A 50 -6.95 16.91 -20.66
N ASP A 51 -7.84 17.90 -20.79
CA ASP A 51 -7.53 19.21 -21.39
C ASP A 51 -6.49 19.98 -20.56
N HIS A 52 -6.51 19.77 -19.24
CA HIS A 52 -5.56 20.35 -18.28
C HIS A 52 -4.26 19.54 -18.19
N PHE A 53 -4.26 18.28 -18.65
CA PHE A 53 -3.12 17.37 -18.61
C PHE A 53 -2.90 16.67 -19.98
N PRO A 54 -2.60 17.41 -21.07
CA PRO A 54 -2.53 16.86 -22.43
C PRO A 54 -1.47 15.77 -22.62
N ARG A 55 -0.44 15.72 -21.76
CA ARG A 55 0.55 14.62 -21.73
C ARG A 55 0.00 13.30 -21.18
N ILE A 56 -1.08 13.33 -20.39
CA ILE A 56 -1.80 12.14 -19.93
C ILE A 56 -2.84 11.72 -20.98
N GLY A 57 -3.52 12.69 -21.61
CA GLY A 57 -4.42 12.43 -22.77
C GLY A 57 -3.72 11.65 -23.88
N ALA A 58 -2.57 12.15 -24.35
CA ALA A 58 -1.79 11.49 -25.40
C ALA A 58 -1.30 10.06 -25.06
N ILE A 59 -1.26 9.68 -23.77
CA ILE A 59 -0.96 8.29 -23.35
C ILE A 59 -2.26 7.46 -23.36
N ALA A 60 -3.36 8.00 -22.84
CA ALA A 60 -4.67 7.35 -22.84
C ALA A 60 -5.16 7.04 -24.26
N ASP A 61 -5.03 8.00 -25.19
CA ASP A 61 -5.40 7.83 -26.60
C ASP A 61 -4.59 6.72 -27.28
N HIS A 62 -3.29 6.63 -26.98
CA HIS A 62 -2.40 5.64 -27.58
C HIS A 62 -2.66 4.22 -27.04
N VAL A 63 -3.06 4.11 -25.78
CA VAL A 63 -3.54 2.85 -25.19
C VAL A 63 -4.89 2.43 -25.78
N ALA A 64 -5.84 3.37 -25.92
CA ALA A 64 -7.16 3.09 -26.53
C ALA A 64 -7.07 2.68 -28.02
N GLN A 65 -6.05 3.16 -28.74
CA GLN A 65 -5.74 2.73 -30.10
C GLN A 65 -5.14 1.31 -30.17
N ALA A 66 -4.42 0.86 -29.13
CA ALA A 66 -3.87 -0.49 -29.06
C ALA A 66 -4.93 -1.57 -28.78
N ASP A 67 -6.04 -1.20 -28.13
CA ASP A 67 -7.11 -2.14 -27.73
C ASP A 67 -8.09 -2.45 -28.89
N ASN A 68 -8.31 -1.47 -29.79
CA ASN A 68 -9.22 -1.60 -30.93
C ASN A 68 -8.58 -2.21 -32.21
N GLY A 69 -7.31 -2.63 -32.15
CA GLY A 69 -6.56 -3.13 -33.31
C GLY A 69 -6.41 -4.65 -33.34
N SER A 70 -6.74 -5.28 -34.47
CA SER A 70 -6.59 -6.73 -34.67
C SER A 70 -5.13 -7.22 -34.87
N ASP A 71 -4.15 -6.30 -34.93
CA ASP A 71 -2.78 -6.58 -35.36
C ASP A 71 -1.79 -6.67 -34.18
N ARG A 72 -1.89 -7.76 -33.39
CA ARG A 72 -1.12 -7.97 -32.15
C ARG A 72 0.37 -8.31 -32.34
N LYS A 73 1.04 -7.85 -33.41
CA LYS A 73 2.47 -8.16 -33.66
C LYS A 73 3.26 -6.96 -34.19
N ARG A 74 4.27 -6.54 -33.40
CA ARG A 74 5.33 -5.55 -33.69
C ARG A 74 4.86 -4.09 -33.81
N LEU A 75 4.88 -3.37 -32.68
CA LEU A 75 5.08 -1.92 -32.69
C LEU A 75 6.59 -1.62 -32.65
N HIS A 76 7.08 -0.78 -33.56
CA HIS A 76 8.46 -0.27 -33.56
C HIS A 76 8.43 1.22 -33.24
N VAL A 77 9.11 1.63 -32.17
CA VAL A 77 9.05 3.00 -31.65
C VAL A 77 10.19 3.85 -32.25
N PRO A 78 9.90 4.86 -33.10
CA PRO A 78 10.93 5.79 -33.57
C PRO A 78 11.36 6.71 -32.41
N GLN A 79 12.66 6.75 -32.10
CA GLN A 79 13.23 7.47 -30.94
C GLN A 79 13.07 9.02 -30.97
N SER A 80 12.49 9.61 -32.02
CA SER A 80 12.63 11.03 -32.36
C SER A 80 11.56 12.00 -31.82
N ARG A 81 10.75 11.62 -30.81
CA ARG A 81 9.69 12.49 -30.25
C ARG A 81 9.63 12.70 -28.73
N PHE A 82 10.54 12.13 -27.94
CA PHE A 82 10.56 12.32 -26.47
C PHE A 82 11.83 13.03 -25.98
N GLN A 83 11.84 14.37 -26.02
CA GLN A 83 12.88 15.14 -25.31
C GLN A 83 12.64 15.07 -23.78
N GLY A 84 13.54 14.36 -23.07
CA GLY A 84 13.61 14.36 -21.60
C GLY A 84 13.57 12.99 -20.91
N PHE A 85 13.34 11.90 -21.65
CA PHE A 85 13.33 10.53 -21.12
C PHE A 85 13.97 9.55 -22.11
N GLU A 86 14.92 8.74 -21.64
CA GLU A 86 15.30 7.49 -22.32
C GLU A 86 14.61 6.31 -21.63
N VAL A 87 14.18 5.34 -22.44
CA VAL A 87 13.67 4.04 -21.98
C VAL A 87 14.68 2.98 -22.38
N GLY A 88 15.49 2.54 -21.42
CA GLY A 88 16.50 1.51 -21.63
C GLY A 88 15.88 0.12 -21.61
N VAL A 89 15.62 -0.46 -22.78
CA VAL A 89 15.24 -1.89 -22.89
C VAL A 89 16.51 -2.70 -23.21
N LYS A 90 16.92 -3.59 -22.31
CA LYS A 90 17.97 -4.57 -22.60
C LYS A 90 17.30 -5.89 -22.97
N VAL A 91 17.39 -6.26 -24.25
CA VAL A 91 16.97 -7.60 -24.70
C VAL A 91 18.01 -8.61 -24.23
N GLY A 92 17.55 -9.63 -23.49
CA GLY A 92 18.26 -10.89 -23.36
C GLY A 92 17.70 -11.89 -24.36
N ASP A 93 18.56 -12.75 -24.92
CA ASP A 93 18.09 -13.95 -25.59
C ASP A 93 17.37 -14.86 -24.59
N GLU A 94 16.48 -15.73 -25.08
CA GLU A 94 15.57 -16.60 -24.30
C GLU A 94 14.36 -15.93 -23.61
N GLY A 95 14.16 -14.62 -23.77
CA GLY A 95 12.80 -14.04 -23.88
C GLY A 95 12.09 -13.54 -22.61
N ASP A 96 12.76 -13.49 -21.46
CA ASP A 96 12.25 -12.75 -20.30
C ASP A 96 12.28 -11.22 -20.52
N HIS A 97 11.37 -10.50 -19.84
CA HIS A 97 11.19 -9.04 -19.99
C HIS A 97 11.25 -8.31 -18.63
N GLU A 98 12.46 -7.99 -18.16
CA GLU A 98 12.64 -7.05 -17.04
C GLU A 98 12.50 -5.58 -17.49
N ALA A 99 11.59 -4.85 -16.85
CA ALA A 99 11.40 -3.42 -17.06
C ALA A 99 12.27 -2.59 -16.10
N THR A 100 13.49 -2.24 -16.52
CA THR A 100 14.35 -1.30 -15.78
C THR A 100 13.76 0.12 -15.83
N GLY A 101 13.64 0.75 -14.66
CA GLY A 101 12.77 1.90 -14.45
C GLY A 101 13.17 3.22 -15.13
N LEU A 102 12.17 4.10 -15.29
CA LEU A 102 12.30 5.42 -15.92
C LEU A 102 13.25 6.36 -15.14
N ARG A 103 14.16 7.04 -15.87
CA ARG A 103 15.03 8.09 -15.33
C ARG A 103 14.68 9.45 -15.95
N TRP A 104 14.42 10.44 -15.10
CA TRP A 104 14.12 11.81 -15.52
C TRP A 104 15.39 12.63 -15.75
N MET A 105 15.45 13.36 -16.86
CA MET A 105 16.47 14.38 -17.13
C MET A 105 15.83 15.77 -17.12
N GLY A 106 16.35 16.67 -16.27
CA GLY A 106 15.81 18.03 -16.10
C GLY A 106 15.99 18.92 -17.33
N GLN A 107 15.10 19.90 -17.52
CA GLN A 107 15.10 20.77 -18.70
C GLN A 107 16.27 21.77 -18.69
N GLY A 108 17.20 21.60 -19.63
CA GLY A 108 18.15 22.64 -20.06
C GLY A 108 17.61 23.45 -21.25
N ARG A 109 17.98 24.73 -21.36
CA ARG A 109 17.60 25.59 -22.49
C ARG A 109 18.35 25.23 -23.77
N SER A 110 17.74 25.57 -24.91
CA SER A 110 18.38 25.56 -26.23
C SER A 110 19.62 26.46 -26.27
N GLY A 111 20.76 25.90 -26.68
CA GLY A 111 22.01 26.58 -26.99
C GLY A 111 22.74 25.81 -28.10
N GLY A 112 23.51 26.52 -28.93
CA GLY A 112 24.18 25.94 -30.10
C GLY A 112 25.42 25.10 -29.75
N LEU A 113 25.94 24.40 -30.76
CA LEU A 113 27.21 23.68 -30.72
C LEU A 113 28.39 24.64 -30.49
N ASP A 114 29.34 24.21 -29.66
CA ASP A 114 30.76 24.28 -30.04
C ASP A 114 31.48 23.03 -29.50
N SER A 115 32.71 22.83 -29.96
CA SER A 115 33.51 21.61 -29.85
C SER A 115 34.74 21.80 -28.96
N THR A 116 35.49 20.71 -28.73
CA THR A 116 36.86 20.70 -28.18
C THR A 116 37.07 21.30 -26.78
N SER A 117 36.81 20.50 -25.73
CA SER A 117 37.81 20.29 -24.66
C SER A 117 37.42 19.15 -23.72
N GLY A 118 38.28 18.12 -23.61
CA GLY A 118 38.02 16.95 -22.78
C GLY A 118 38.57 17.10 -21.35
N ARG A 119 37.74 17.56 -20.42
CA ARG A 119 37.91 17.33 -18.96
C ARG A 119 36.54 17.26 -18.26
N PRO A 120 36.29 16.29 -17.37
CA PRO A 120 35.23 16.45 -16.37
C PRO A 120 35.68 17.51 -15.36
N LEU A 121 34.80 18.45 -15.03
CA LEU A 121 34.92 19.32 -13.88
C LEU A 121 33.72 19.09 -12.97
N ASP A 122 33.99 18.79 -11.70
CA ASP A 122 32.98 18.80 -10.66
C ASP A 122 32.31 20.18 -10.58
N ASN A 123 31.01 20.21 -10.29
CA ASN A 123 30.35 21.42 -9.85
C ASN A 123 29.33 21.12 -8.75
N ALA A 124 29.58 21.69 -7.59
CA ALA A 124 28.62 21.72 -6.49
C ALA A 124 27.51 22.74 -6.78
N ILE A 125 26.32 22.47 -6.24
CA ILE A 125 25.30 23.50 -6.00
C ILE A 125 24.88 23.39 -4.53
N LEU A 126 24.87 24.52 -3.82
CA LEU A 126 24.48 24.62 -2.41
C LEU A 126 23.36 25.65 -2.24
N ALA A 127 22.61 25.48 -1.14
CA ALA A 127 21.42 26.24 -0.71
C ALA A 127 20.19 26.12 -1.64
N GLY A 128 18.97 25.92 -1.12
CA GLY A 128 18.52 25.68 0.26
C GLY A 128 17.00 25.38 0.27
N GLY A 129 16.35 24.97 1.36
CA GLY A 129 16.81 24.70 2.73
C GLY A 129 16.29 23.35 3.26
N ARG A 130 16.57 23.01 4.52
CA ARG A 130 16.66 21.61 5.00
C ARG A 130 15.62 21.22 6.05
N VAL A 131 15.47 19.90 6.24
CA VAL A 131 14.64 19.23 7.25
C VAL A 131 15.52 18.38 8.18
N LEU A 132 15.15 18.33 9.47
CA LEU A 132 15.51 17.38 10.55
C LEU A 132 16.92 17.36 11.24
N SER A 133 16.85 17.58 12.56
CA SER A 133 17.42 16.84 13.72
C SER A 133 18.89 16.35 13.82
N SER A 134 19.53 16.76 14.94
CA SER A 134 20.48 16.01 15.81
C SER A 134 21.83 15.50 15.22
N SER A 135 22.97 15.60 15.89
CA SER A 135 23.18 15.31 17.32
C SER A 135 24.49 15.90 17.93
N HIS A 136 24.51 15.99 19.27
CA HIS A 136 25.67 16.01 20.20
C HIS A 136 27.02 16.65 19.82
N SER A 137 27.31 17.83 20.38
CA SER A 137 28.35 18.03 21.42
C SER A 137 28.41 19.51 21.86
N GLY A 138 28.89 19.79 23.07
CA GLY A 138 29.14 21.15 23.60
C GLY A 138 30.60 21.31 24.05
N PRO A 139 30.97 22.32 24.88
CA PRO A 139 30.13 23.35 25.52
C PRO A 139 30.65 24.80 25.25
N ALA A 140 30.23 25.77 26.10
CA ALA A 140 30.79 27.13 26.25
C ALA A 140 30.57 28.12 25.06
N SER A 141 30.59 29.45 25.23
CA SER A 141 30.31 30.31 26.40
C SER A 141 30.19 31.79 26.01
N ALA A 142 29.23 32.52 26.60
CA ALA A 142 29.23 33.97 26.90
C ALA A 142 29.46 35.05 25.80
N SER A 143 28.83 36.22 26.00
CA SER A 143 29.21 37.55 25.47
C SER A 143 29.08 37.80 23.94
N SER A 144 29.17 39.01 23.38
CA SER A 144 28.68 40.37 23.74
C SER A 144 28.99 41.37 22.60
N GLY A 145 28.29 42.51 22.51
CA GLY A 145 28.54 43.57 21.50
C GLY A 145 27.74 43.39 20.19
N ALA A 146 27.23 44.41 19.48
CA ALA A 146 27.77 45.74 19.11
C ALA A 146 28.95 45.62 18.13
N ASP A 147 28.92 46.14 16.89
CA ASP A 147 28.88 47.58 16.56
C ASP A 147 28.55 47.91 15.07
N PHE A 148 28.21 49.19 14.80
CA PHE A 148 28.27 49.86 13.47
C PHE A 148 29.73 50.29 13.15
N PRO A 149 30.20 50.55 11.89
CA PRO A 149 29.62 51.50 10.91
C PRO A 149 29.82 51.02 9.41
N TRP A 150 30.03 51.76 8.29
CA TRP A 150 30.38 53.16 7.98
C TRP A 150 30.09 53.65 6.53
N LYS A 151 29.70 54.94 6.42
CA LYS A 151 29.93 55.96 5.33
C LYS A 151 29.51 55.74 3.85
N ARG A 152 28.64 56.68 3.42
CA ARG A 152 28.71 57.52 2.17
C ARG A 152 28.41 56.81 0.82
N THR A 153 27.94 57.50 -0.25
CA THR A 153 28.05 58.94 -0.59
C THR A 153 26.87 59.41 -1.50
N VAL A 154 26.18 60.53 -1.15
CA VAL A 154 25.99 61.77 -1.97
C VAL A 154 25.24 61.66 -3.35
N ARG A 155 24.28 62.53 -3.75
CA ARG A 155 23.75 63.84 -3.26
C ARG A 155 22.41 64.24 -3.94
N ARG A 156 21.76 65.29 -3.40
CA ARG A 156 20.77 66.25 -4.00
C ARG A 156 19.32 65.75 -4.19
N SER A 157 18.28 66.58 -3.99
CA SER A 157 18.18 67.89 -3.30
C SER A 157 16.72 68.32 -3.06
N LEU A 158 16.48 69.08 -1.99
CA LEU A 158 15.36 70.05 -1.75
C LEU A 158 13.91 69.54 -1.97
N ALA A 159 13.07 69.36 -0.94
CA ALA A 159 12.53 70.33 0.03
C ALA A 159 11.39 71.23 -0.50
N MET A 160 10.15 70.85 -0.16
CA MET A 160 9.03 71.76 0.12
C MET A 160 8.36 71.30 1.41
N CYS A 161 7.91 72.24 2.24
CA CYS A 161 7.21 71.96 3.49
C CYS A 161 5.69 72.06 3.27
N PHE A 162 4.93 71.14 3.85
CA PHE A 162 3.50 71.31 4.09
C PHE A 162 3.15 70.77 5.49
N PRO A 163 2.52 71.57 6.37
CA PRO A 163 2.12 71.10 7.70
C PRO A 163 0.82 70.32 7.60
N LEU A 164 0.86 68.99 7.76
CA LEU A 164 -0.34 68.19 7.99
C LEU A 164 -0.64 68.10 9.50
N LEU A 165 -1.92 68.20 9.87
CA LEU A 165 -2.37 67.99 11.24
C LEU A 165 -2.13 66.54 11.67
N LEU A 166 -1.55 66.36 12.85
CA LEU A 166 -1.60 65.10 13.59
C LEU A 166 -2.98 64.95 14.25
N LEU A 167 -3.94 64.39 13.52
CA LEU A 167 -5.11 63.77 14.12
C LEU A 167 -4.73 62.36 14.60
N PRO A 168 -5.00 61.99 15.87
CA PRO A 168 -4.84 60.61 16.30
C PRO A 168 -5.92 59.75 15.63
N LEU A 169 -5.53 58.86 14.70
CA LEU A 169 -6.42 57.79 14.26
C LEU A 169 -6.61 56.80 15.41
N ALA A 170 -7.61 57.08 16.24
CA ALA A 170 -8.31 56.04 16.98
C ALA A 170 -9.01 55.14 15.95
N LEU A 171 -8.29 54.14 15.44
CA LEU A 171 -8.90 53.01 14.75
C LEU A 171 -9.94 52.42 15.70
N PRO A 172 -11.24 52.42 15.34
CA PRO A 172 -12.22 51.72 16.15
C PRO A 172 -11.81 50.25 16.19
N LEU A 173 -11.77 49.67 17.39
CA LEU A 173 -11.71 48.21 17.52
C LEU A 173 -12.90 47.67 16.74
N ALA A 174 -12.61 46.96 15.64
CA ALA A 174 -13.64 46.31 14.85
C ALA A 174 -14.31 45.28 15.75
N GLN A 175 -15.51 45.61 16.24
CA GLN A 175 -16.37 44.65 16.92
C GLN A 175 -16.54 43.47 15.96
N GLU A 176 -16.36 42.23 16.43
CA GLU A 176 -16.66 41.08 15.57
C GLU A 176 -18.11 41.23 15.09
N PRO A 177 -18.36 41.07 13.77
CA PRO A 177 -19.66 41.37 13.19
C PRO A 177 -20.71 40.53 13.91
N GLU A 178 -21.64 41.22 14.57
CA GLU A 178 -22.65 40.61 15.44
C GLU A 178 -23.37 39.51 14.65
N LYS A 179 -23.15 38.26 15.08
CA LYS A 179 -23.54 37.05 14.34
C LYS A 179 -25.07 36.94 14.32
N THR A 180 -25.68 37.66 13.39
CA THR A 180 -27.13 37.74 13.23
C THR A 180 -27.67 36.32 13.14
N PRO A 181 -28.59 35.90 14.02
CA PRO A 181 -29.06 34.52 14.03
C PRO A 181 -29.62 34.16 12.65
N LEU A 182 -29.29 32.95 12.20
CA LEU A 182 -29.85 32.42 10.96
C LEU A 182 -31.37 32.32 11.10
N PRO A 183 -32.15 32.67 10.06
CA PRO A 183 -33.60 32.50 10.10
C PRO A 183 -33.95 31.01 10.19
N GLU A 184 -35.15 30.71 10.67
CA GLU A 184 -35.60 29.34 10.88
C GLU A 184 -35.49 28.50 9.59
N ASN A 185 -35.05 27.25 9.73
CA ASN A 185 -34.75 26.32 8.63
C ASN A 185 -33.64 26.76 7.65
N ALA A 186 -32.84 27.80 7.94
CA ALA A 186 -31.60 28.07 7.22
C ALA A 186 -30.39 27.33 7.83
N VAL A 187 -29.47 26.90 6.97
CA VAL A 187 -28.20 26.26 7.37
C VAL A 187 -26.98 27.17 7.20
N ALA A 188 -27.07 28.18 6.33
CA ALA A 188 -26.03 29.18 6.10
C ALA A 188 -26.60 30.47 5.48
N ARG A 189 -25.78 31.52 5.46
CA ARG A 189 -26.03 32.76 4.73
C ARG A 189 -24.76 33.19 3.98
N LEU A 190 -24.91 33.63 2.73
CA LEU A 190 -23.83 34.10 1.85
C LEU A 190 -24.22 35.48 1.29
N GLY A 191 -23.77 36.54 1.96
CA GLY A 191 -24.31 37.89 1.72
C GLY A 191 -25.81 37.91 2.02
N ASP A 192 -26.62 38.38 1.07
CA ASP A 192 -28.08 38.38 1.19
C ASP A 192 -28.74 37.01 0.92
N ARG A 193 -28.01 36.05 0.31
CA ARG A 193 -28.55 34.71 0.03
C ARG A 193 -28.60 33.89 1.31
N VAL A 194 -29.80 33.52 1.74
CA VAL A 194 -30.03 32.47 2.75
C VAL A 194 -30.01 31.11 2.04
N ILE A 195 -29.28 30.14 2.61
CA ILE A 195 -29.26 28.75 2.13
C ILE A 195 -30.18 27.93 3.04
N SER A 196 -31.21 27.31 2.46
CA SER A 196 -32.20 26.56 3.23
C SER A 196 -31.74 25.13 3.56
N LYS A 197 -32.30 24.55 4.62
CA LYS A 197 -32.10 23.13 4.97
C LYS A 197 -32.54 22.21 3.83
N GLN A 198 -33.62 22.53 3.11
CA GLN A 198 -34.08 21.74 1.97
C GLN A 198 -33.08 21.78 0.82
N GLU A 199 -32.65 22.97 0.39
CA GLU A 199 -31.65 23.18 -0.66
C GLU A 199 -30.34 22.41 -0.37
N TYR A 200 -29.92 22.38 0.91
CA TYR A 200 -28.77 21.60 1.34
C TYR A 200 -29.03 20.08 1.34
N LEU A 201 -30.22 19.63 1.76
CA LEU A 201 -30.62 18.23 1.66
C LEU A 201 -30.71 17.75 0.21
N ASP A 202 -31.22 18.57 -0.71
CA ASP A 202 -31.29 18.26 -2.14
C ASP A 202 -29.88 18.09 -2.74
N TYR A 203 -28.95 18.99 -2.38
CA TYR A 203 -27.54 18.90 -2.75
C TYR A 203 -26.86 17.64 -2.16
N LEU A 204 -27.08 17.33 -0.88
CA LEU A 204 -26.57 16.10 -0.26
C LEU A 204 -27.19 14.84 -0.88
N TRP A 205 -28.48 14.86 -1.21
CA TRP A 205 -29.18 13.76 -1.85
C TRP A 205 -28.59 13.46 -3.23
N PHE A 206 -28.40 14.48 -4.06
CA PHE A 206 -27.79 14.33 -5.38
C PHE A 206 -26.33 13.85 -5.30
N ARG A 207 -25.53 14.39 -4.37
CA ARG A 207 -24.09 14.12 -4.27
C ARG A 207 -23.74 12.83 -3.51
N PHE A 208 -24.54 12.42 -2.53
CA PHE A 208 -24.24 11.31 -1.62
C PHE A 208 -25.45 10.39 -1.34
N GLY A 209 -26.68 10.89 -1.47
CA GLY A 209 -27.92 10.19 -1.08
C GLY A 209 -28.11 8.81 -1.69
N LYS A 210 -27.76 8.62 -2.98
CA LYS A 210 -27.84 7.30 -3.64
C LYS A 210 -26.95 6.22 -2.99
N ARG A 211 -25.87 6.62 -2.32
CA ARG A 211 -25.05 5.70 -1.50
C ARG A 211 -25.63 5.58 -0.09
N ALA A 212 -25.88 6.72 0.57
CA ALA A 212 -26.40 6.74 1.94
C ALA A 212 -27.70 5.94 2.10
N LEU A 213 -28.59 5.97 1.12
CA LEU A 213 -29.81 5.15 1.10
C LEU A 213 -29.51 3.64 1.00
N ARG A 214 -28.52 3.21 0.21
CA ARG A 214 -28.15 1.78 0.13
C ARG A 214 -27.52 1.31 1.45
N ASP A 215 -26.68 2.13 2.04
CA ASP A 215 -26.01 1.84 3.30
C ASP A 215 -27.06 1.80 4.44
N TYR A 216 -28.02 2.73 4.48
CA TYR A 216 -29.17 2.71 5.42
C TYR A 216 -30.15 1.55 5.21
N ILE A 217 -30.43 1.15 3.96
CA ILE A 217 -31.24 -0.05 3.66
C ILE A 217 -30.54 -1.32 4.15
N MET A 218 -29.20 -1.37 4.14
CA MET A 218 -28.45 -2.49 4.72
C MET A 218 -28.66 -2.56 6.24
N ASP A 219 -28.53 -1.44 6.95
CA ASP A 219 -28.74 -1.39 8.41
C ASP A 219 -30.16 -1.89 8.79
N LEU A 220 -31.19 -1.44 8.06
CA LEU A 220 -32.58 -1.90 8.26
C LEU A 220 -32.76 -3.41 7.99
N LEU A 221 -32.12 -3.96 6.96
CA LEU A 221 -32.18 -5.40 6.65
C LEU A 221 -31.44 -6.25 7.68
N LEU A 222 -30.35 -5.72 8.26
CA LEU A 222 -29.64 -6.36 9.37
C LEU A 222 -30.46 -6.33 10.66
N GLU A 223 -31.16 -5.22 10.95
CA GLU A 223 -32.09 -5.10 12.07
C GLU A 223 -33.28 -6.06 11.92
N GLU A 224 -33.93 -6.14 10.75
CA GLU A 224 -35.04 -7.07 10.48
C GLU A 224 -34.62 -8.55 10.62
N GLU A 225 -33.42 -8.92 10.15
CA GLU A 225 -32.91 -10.29 10.34
C GLU A 225 -32.46 -10.53 11.81
N ALA A 226 -31.90 -9.54 12.49
CA ALA A 226 -31.57 -9.65 13.92
C ALA A 226 -32.80 -9.92 14.78
N GLU A 227 -33.91 -9.21 14.54
CA GLU A 227 -35.18 -9.47 15.24
C GLU A 227 -35.71 -10.88 14.96
N ARG A 228 -35.65 -11.36 13.71
CA ARG A 228 -36.09 -12.72 13.32
C ARG A 228 -35.27 -13.83 13.98
N TYR A 229 -33.96 -13.62 14.15
CA TYR A 229 -33.07 -14.52 14.90
C TYR A 229 -33.01 -14.22 16.40
N GLN A 230 -33.79 -13.25 16.89
CA GLN A 230 -33.84 -12.79 18.29
C GLN A 230 -32.48 -12.32 18.86
N ILE A 231 -31.58 -11.89 17.99
CA ILE A 231 -30.23 -11.41 18.32
C ILE A 231 -30.34 -10.08 19.05
N LYS A 232 -29.71 -10.01 20.22
CA LYS A 232 -29.64 -8.80 21.06
C LYS A 232 -28.18 -8.48 21.35
N ILE A 233 -27.78 -7.26 21.03
CA ILE A 233 -26.44 -6.74 21.33
C ILE A 233 -26.55 -5.84 22.57
N GLU A 234 -25.97 -6.30 23.68
CA GLU A 234 -25.95 -5.55 24.93
C GLU A 234 -25.14 -4.26 24.81
N GLU A 235 -25.71 -3.13 25.24
CA GLU A 235 -25.10 -1.81 25.04
C GLU A 235 -23.73 -1.68 25.73
N ALA A 236 -23.54 -2.34 26.87
CA ALA A 236 -22.24 -2.39 27.56
C ALA A 236 -21.12 -3.01 26.68
N ALA A 237 -21.45 -3.98 25.81
CA ALA A 237 -20.50 -4.60 24.90
C ALA A 237 -20.17 -3.69 23.70
N VAL A 238 -21.14 -2.88 23.24
CA VAL A 238 -20.91 -1.81 22.26
C VAL A 238 -19.97 -0.77 22.86
N GLN A 239 -20.28 -0.24 24.05
CA GLN A 239 -19.50 0.82 24.70
C GLN A 239 -18.06 0.38 25.05
N ALA A 240 -17.84 -0.89 25.39
CA ALA A 240 -16.48 -1.43 25.57
C ALA A 240 -15.64 -1.35 24.28
N LYS A 241 -16.22 -1.70 23.12
CA LYS A 241 -15.57 -1.60 21.81
C LYS A 241 -15.42 -0.14 21.32
N VAL A 242 -16.36 0.73 21.69
CA VAL A 242 -16.26 2.18 21.45
C VAL A 242 -15.02 2.74 22.16
N GLN A 243 -14.83 2.41 23.44
CA GLN A 243 -13.64 2.82 24.20
C GLN A 243 -12.35 2.22 23.63
N GLU A 244 -12.33 0.94 23.25
CA GLU A 244 -11.16 0.30 22.61
C GLU A 244 -10.71 1.06 21.35
N ARG A 245 -11.67 1.43 20.48
CA ARG A 245 -11.45 2.15 19.22
C ARG A 245 -11.07 3.62 19.45
N GLU A 246 -11.60 4.25 20.50
CA GLU A 246 -11.14 5.57 20.96
C GLU A 246 -9.69 5.52 21.47
N ASP A 247 -9.35 4.58 22.36
CA ASP A 247 -8.01 4.43 22.90
C ASP A 247 -6.98 4.07 21.82
N ALA A 248 -7.39 3.32 20.79
CA ALA A 248 -6.59 3.10 19.59
C ALA A 248 -6.40 4.38 18.78
N ALA A 249 -7.45 5.19 18.58
CA ALA A 249 -7.36 6.48 17.90
C ALA A 249 -6.46 7.49 18.63
N ARG A 250 -6.51 7.51 19.97
CA ARG A 250 -5.66 8.34 20.84
C ARG A 250 -4.18 7.93 20.81
N ARG A 251 -3.88 6.63 20.70
CA ARG A 251 -2.52 6.09 20.58
C ARG A 251 -1.90 6.22 19.18
N SER A 252 -2.69 6.62 18.18
CA SER A 252 -2.20 6.82 16.81
C SER A 252 -1.25 8.04 16.74
N PRO A 253 -0.05 7.91 16.15
CA PRO A 253 0.96 8.99 16.12
C PRO A 253 0.57 10.10 15.12
N ARG A 254 -0.41 10.92 15.49
CA ARG A 254 -0.86 12.09 14.75
C ARG A 254 -0.09 13.36 15.15
N PRO A 255 0.09 14.35 14.25
CA PRO A 255 0.76 15.62 14.57
C PRO A 255 -0.08 16.61 15.40
N VAL A 256 -1.30 16.22 15.77
CA VAL A 256 -2.36 17.05 16.36
C VAL A 256 -3.10 16.17 17.37
N ASP A 257 -3.60 16.77 18.44
CA ASP A 257 -4.43 16.06 19.42
C ASP A 257 -5.71 15.49 18.79
N PHE A 258 -6.25 14.40 19.33
CA PHE A 258 -7.39 13.71 18.73
C PHE A 258 -8.67 14.54 18.78
N GLU A 259 -8.98 15.17 19.91
CA GLU A 259 -10.16 16.02 20.04
C GLU A 259 -10.00 17.30 19.21
N GLU A 260 -8.80 17.86 19.09
CA GLU A 260 -8.55 18.99 18.19
C GLU A 260 -8.75 18.60 16.70
N ASP A 261 -8.34 17.39 16.30
CA ASP A 261 -8.57 16.84 14.95
C ASP A 261 -10.07 16.64 14.67
N LEU A 262 -10.84 16.10 15.62
CA LEU A 262 -12.31 16.01 15.52
C LEU A 262 -12.97 17.39 15.40
N LEU A 263 -12.58 18.36 16.23
CA LEU A 263 -13.13 19.72 16.21
C LEU A 263 -12.81 20.45 14.89
N ARG A 264 -11.62 20.26 14.31
CA ARG A 264 -11.26 20.75 12.97
C ARG A 264 -12.10 20.11 11.86
N GLN A 265 -12.61 18.89 12.08
CA GLN A 265 -13.55 18.19 11.19
C GLN A 265 -15.03 18.51 11.49
N GLY A 266 -15.32 19.37 12.48
CA GLY A 266 -16.68 19.77 12.86
C GLY A 266 -17.43 18.74 13.71
N GLN A 267 -16.72 17.84 14.40
CA GLN A 267 -17.29 16.80 15.26
C GLN A 267 -16.87 17.01 16.73
N THR A 268 -17.73 16.60 17.66
CA THR A 268 -17.35 16.42 19.07
C THR A 268 -16.98 14.96 19.35
N ILE A 269 -16.36 14.69 20.50
CA ILE A 269 -16.05 13.31 20.93
C ILE A 269 -17.33 12.48 21.17
N GLU A 270 -18.44 13.11 21.59
CA GLU A 270 -19.75 12.47 21.72
C GLU A 270 -20.33 12.09 20.36
N MET A 271 -20.24 12.98 19.36
CA MET A 271 -20.66 12.67 17.98
C MET A 271 -19.84 11.51 17.41
N PHE A 272 -18.51 11.54 17.59
CA PHE A 272 -17.62 10.45 17.19
C PHE A 272 -18.03 9.12 17.84
N ARG A 273 -18.20 9.11 19.18
CA ARG A 273 -18.64 7.93 19.95
C ARG A 273 -19.98 7.39 19.45
N GLN A 274 -20.97 8.26 19.19
CA GLN A 274 -22.27 7.85 18.65
C GLN A 274 -22.15 7.22 17.26
N THR A 275 -21.35 7.81 16.36
CA THR A 275 -21.10 7.25 15.02
C THR A 275 -20.44 5.87 15.11
N ILE A 276 -19.35 5.71 15.88
CA ILE A 276 -18.68 4.41 15.97
C ILE A 276 -19.49 3.38 16.76
N ALA A 277 -20.35 3.78 17.71
CA ALA A 277 -21.28 2.88 18.39
C ALA A 277 -22.30 2.26 17.42
N HIS A 278 -22.77 3.03 16.44
CA HIS A 278 -23.63 2.50 15.37
C HIS A 278 -22.88 1.50 14.48
N GLU A 279 -21.70 1.88 13.97
CA GLU A 279 -20.84 0.98 13.17
C GLU A 279 -20.55 -0.35 13.89
N ILE A 280 -20.20 -0.26 15.18
CA ILE A 280 -19.89 -1.41 16.03
C ILE A 280 -21.12 -2.29 16.25
N ARG A 281 -22.29 -1.70 16.55
CA ARG A 281 -23.52 -2.47 16.77
C ARG A 281 -23.95 -3.22 15.50
N GLN A 282 -23.86 -2.58 14.33
CA GLN A 282 -24.16 -3.22 13.05
C GLN A 282 -23.15 -4.33 12.69
N ASP A 283 -21.85 -4.15 12.95
CA ASP A 283 -20.85 -5.21 12.73
C ASP A 283 -20.98 -6.39 13.71
N MET A 284 -21.44 -6.13 14.94
CA MET A 284 -21.78 -7.17 15.93
C MET A 284 -23.05 -7.94 15.55
N ILE A 285 -24.11 -7.25 15.12
CA ILE A 285 -25.33 -7.87 14.57
C ILE A 285 -24.97 -8.77 13.39
N LEU A 286 -24.23 -8.23 12.41
CA LEU A 286 -23.78 -8.97 11.22
C LEU A 286 -22.89 -10.16 11.58
N GLY A 287 -22.00 -10.02 12.56
CA GLY A 287 -21.20 -11.14 13.06
C GLY A 287 -22.04 -12.25 13.67
N GLU A 288 -23.01 -11.91 14.51
CA GLU A 288 -23.87 -12.90 15.16
C GLU A 288 -24.84 -13.57 14.18
N LEU A 289 -25.42 -12.80 13.26
CA LEU A 289 -26.23 -13.34 12.15
C LEU A 289 -25.45 -14.35 11.32
N VAL A 290 -24.21 -14.01 10.94
CA VAL A 290 -23.35 -14.90 10.15
C VAL A 290 -22.96 -16.17 10.94
N ARG A 291 -22.76 -16.08 12.26
CA ARG A 291 -22.53 -17.27 13.11
C ARG A 291 -23.76 -18.18 13.17
N GLN A 292 -24.94 -17.62 13.43
CA GLN A 292 -26.17 -18.40 13.56
C GLN A 292 -26.67 -18.97 12.23
N SER A 293 -26.42 -18.28 11.11
CA SER A 293 -26.70 -18.78 9.75
C SER A 293 -25.53 -19.59 9.15
N ARG A 294 -24.50 -19.94 9.91
CA ARG A 294 -23.29 -20.59 9.36
C ARG A 294 -23.57 -22.03 8.97
N VAL A 295 -23.75 -22.26 7.67
CA VAL A 295 -23.67 -23.61 7.10
C VAL A 295 -22.20 -23.99 6.87
N VAL A 296 -21.83 -25.18 7.34
CA VAL A 296 -20.54 -25.83 7.08
C VAL A 296 -20.74 -26.86 5.98
N THR A 297 -20.18 -26.60 4.81
CA THR A 297 -20.23 -27.53 3.66
C THR A 297 -18.94 -28.35 3.56
N ASP A 298 -18.96 -29.45 2.82
CA ASP A 298 -17.77 -30.29 2.65
C ASP A 298 -16.59 -29.54 2.01
N GLU A 299 -16.86 -28.54 1.15
CA GLU A 299 -15.81 -27.68 0.58
C GLU A 299 -15.15 -26.80 1.66
N LYS A 300 -15.93 -26.24 2.61
CA LYS A 300 -15.39 -25.48 3.74
C LYS A 300 -14.52 -26.37 4.63
N ILE A 301 -14.98 -27.59 4.92
CA ILE A 301 -14.22 -28.56 5.73
C ILE A 301 -12.92 -28.93 5.02
N GLN A 302 -12.98 -29.23 3.71
CA GLN A 302 -11.81 -29.58 2.90
C GLN A 302 -10.81 -28.42 2.78
N GLN A 303 -11.29 -27.18 2.67
CA GLN A 303 -10.43 -25.98 2.68
C GLN A 303 -9.74 -25.79 4.04
N ALA A 304 -10.47 -25.91 5.16
CA ALA A 304 -9.90 -25.81 6.50
C ALA A 304 -8.89 -26.94 6.78
N PHE A 305 -9.21 -28.17 6.37
CA PHE A 305 -8.32 -29.32 6.44
C PHE A 305 -7.02 -29.07 5.67
N GLN A 306 -7.10 -28.64 4.41
CA GLN A 306 -5.91 -28.33 3.59
C GLN A 306 -5.09 -27.16 4.14
N ALA A 307 -5.74 -26.15 4.74
CA ALA A 307 -5.06 -25.02 5.38
C ALA A 307 -4.31 -25.43 6.67
N LYS A 308 -4.86 -26.36 7.45
CA LYS A 308 -4.33 -26.78 8.75
C LYS A 308 -3.33 -27.94 8.68
N TYR A 309 -3.57 -28.89 7.78
CA TYR A 309 -2.80 -30.14 7.62
C TYR A 309 -2.07 -30.25 6.28
N GLY A 310 -2.25 -29.33 5.34
CA GLY A 310 -1.57 -29.33 4.03
C GLY A 310 -2.31 -30.06 2.92
N GLU A 311 -1.74 -30.03 1.72
CA GLU A 311 -2.28 -30.70 0.53
C GLU A 311 -2.39 -32.21 0.79
N GLY A 312 -3.60 -32.77 0.65
CA GLY A 312 -3.87 -34.18 0.97
C GLY A 312 -3.74 -34.56 2.46
N GLY A 313 -3.72 -33.58 3.38
CA GLY A 313 -3.54 -33.83 4.82
C GLY A 313 -2.09 -34.12 5.23
N VAL A 314 -1.12 -33.90 4.33
CA VAL A 314 0.30 -34.18 4.58
C VAL A 314 1.03 -32.92 5.04
N LYS A 315 1.24 -32.81 6.36
CA LYS A 315 2.00 -31.74 6.99
C LYS A 315 3.48 -32.08 7.05
N VAL A 316 4.26 -31.33 6.29
CA VAL A 316 5.71 -31.47 6.20
C VAL A 316 6.39 -30.51 7.18
N LYS A 317 7.27 -31.02 8.05
CA LYS A 317 8.23 -30.20 8.82
C LYS A 317 9.61 -30.36 8.19
N LEU A 318 10.25 -29.26 7.80
CA LEU A 318 11.56 -29.31 7.17
C LEU A 318 12.40 -28.08 7.54
N ARG A 319 13.72 -28.22 7.37
CA ARG A 319 14.69 -27.12 7.53
C ARG A 319 15.46 -26.93 6.24
N HIS A 320 15.90 -25.70 5.97
CA HIS A 320 16.75 -25.42 4.82
C HIS A 320 17.94 -24.51 5.13
N ILE A 321 18.95 -24.57 4.27
CA ILE A 321 20.08 -23.63 4.22
C ILE A 321 20.10 -23.06 2.80
N LEU A 322 19.85 -21.75 2.66
CA LEU A 322 19.87 -21.06 1.36
C LEU A 322 21.14 -20.20 1.25
N VAL A 323 21.92 -20.39 0.19
CA VAL A 323 23.01 -19.47 -0.20
C VAL A 323 22.62 -18.77 -1.51
N MET A 324 22.23 -17.51 -1.38
CA MET A 324 21.88 -16.64 -2.52
C MET A 324 23.14 -16.08 -3.20
N PRO A 325 23.37 -16.31 -4.51
CA PRO A 325 24.49 -15.70 -5.26
C PRO A 325 24.43 -14.15 -5.24
N ASN A 326 23.23 -13.57 -5.28
CA ASN A 326 23.05 -12.11 -5.20
C ASN A 326 23.49 -11.52 -3.84
N PHE A 327 23.48 -12.31 -2.76
CA PHE A 327 24.00 -11.89 -1.46
C PHE A 327 25.53 -11.87 -1.44
N LEU A 328 26.19 -12.88 -2.04
CA LEU A 328 27.64 -12.88 -2.25
C LEU A 328 28.09 -11.73 -3.16
N LYS A 329 27.35 -11.44 -4.24
CA LYS A 329 27.57 -10.25 -5.08
C LYS A 329 27.53 -8.96 -4.24
N ALA A 330 26.53 -8.82 -3.37
CA ALA A 330 26.41 -7.67 -2.48
C ALA A 330 27.54 -7.59 -1.44
N GLN A 331 28.03 -8.72 -0.94
CA GLN A 331 29.22 -8.77 -0.08
C GLN A 331 30.49 -8.35 -0.84
N ALA A 332 30.74 -8.87 -2.04
CA ALA A 332 31.89 -8.49 -2.87
C ALA A 332 31.91 -6.98 -3.18
N ILE A 333 30.75 -6.39 -3.51
CA ILE A 333 30.62 -4.95 -3.74
C ILE A 333 30.89 -4.15 -2.45
N ARG A 334 30.37 -4.59 -1.30
CA ARG A 334 30.69 -3.98 0.02
C ARG A 334 32.18 -4.12 0.38
N GLY A 335 32.85 -5.16 -0.11
CA GLY A 335 34.30 -5.37 -0.01
C GLY A 335 35.14 -4.55 -1.00
N GLY A 336 34.51 -3.73 -1.86
CA GLY A 336 35.20 -2.81 -2.78
C GLY A 336 35.19 -3.21 -4.26
N ALA A 337 34.59 -4.34 -4.64
CA ALA A 337 34.45 -4.71 -6.05
C ALA A 337 33.46 -3.78 -6.79
N LYS A 338 33.75 -3.39 -8.04
CA LYS A 338 32.81 -2.56 -8.81
C LYS A 338 31.64 -3.42 -9.32
N PRO A 339 30.37 -2.96 -9.27
CA PRO A 339 29.20 -3.78 -9.62
C PRO A 339 29.18 -4.38 -11.03
N ASN A 340 29.93 -3.79 -11.97
CA ASN A 340 30.09 -4.21 -13.36
C ASN A 340 31.33 -5.11 -13.60
N GLU A 341 32.15 -5.33 -12.58
CA GLU A 341 33.38 -6.14 -12.62
C GLU A 341 33.23 -7.47 -11.84
N VAL A 342 32.08 -7.69 -11.20
CA VAL A 342 31.77 -8.95 -10.49
C VAL A 342 31.30 -10.02 -11.47
N ASP A 343 32.11 -11.06 -11.63
CA ASP A 343 31.76 -12.28 -12.37
C ASP A 343 30.64 -13.05 -11.64
N MET A 344 29.47 -13.11 -12.27
CA MET A 344 28.31 -13.83 -11.74
C MET A 344 28.39 -15.35 -11.93
N GLU A 345 29.20 -15.85 -12.88
CA GLU A 345 29.43 -17.29 -13.04
C GLU A 345 30.32 -17.80 -11.91
N GLN A 346 31.42 -17.09 -11.60
CA GLN A 346 32.26 -17.42 -10.45
C GLN A 346 31.50 -17.28 -9.13
N ILE A 347 30.74 -16.19 -8.91
CA ILE A 347 29.91 -16.04 -7.71
C ILE A 347 28.86 -17.16 -7.57
N ARG A 348 28.35 -17.72 -8.67
CA ARG A 348 27.47 -18.92 -8.64
C ARG A 348 28.24 -20.20 -8.31
N LYS A 349 29.46 -20.39 -8.82
CA LYS A 349 30.35 -21.51 -8.44
C LYS A 349 30.70 -21.46 -6.95
N ASP A 350 31.02 -20.28 -6.43
CA ASP A 350 31.35 -20.05 -5.02
C ASP A 350 30.13 -20.29 -4.12
N ALA A 351 28.95 -19.76 -4.50
CA ALA A 351 27.70 -20.02 -3.80
C ALA A 351 27.37 -21.52 -3.72
N ARG A 352 27.58 -22.25 -4.82
CA ARG A 352 27.41 -23.71 -4.87
C ARG A 352 28.41 -24.41 -3.96
N ALA A 353 29.71 -24.09 -4.06
CA ALA A 353 30.77 -24.66 -3.24
C ALA A 353 30.56 -24.46 -1.72
N LEU A 354 30.02 -23.31 -1.30
CA LEU A 354 29.64 -23.06 0.09
C LEU A 354 28.52 -24.01 0.58
N VAL A 355 27.54 -24.30 -0.27
CA VAL A 355 26.45 -25.24 0.06
C VAL A 355 26.93 -26.70 0.03
N GLU A 356 27.73 -27.10 -0.96
CA GLU A 356 28.37 -28.42 -0.96
C GLU A 356 29.25 -28.64 0.29
N GLY A 357 30.01 -27.62 0.73
CA GLY A 357 30.79 -27.67 1.97
C GLY A 357 29.92 -27.71 3.24
N ALA A 358 28.78 -27.00 3.26
CA ALA A 358 27.78 -27.13 4.31
C ALA A 358 27.21 -28.56 4.37
N ARG A 359 26.93 -29.18 3.22
CA ARG A 359 26.45 -30.56 3.13
C ARG A 359 27.44 -31.56 3.73
N GLN A 360 28.73 -31.43 3.38
CA GLN A 360 29.79 -32.30 3.91
C GLN A 360 29.89 -32.20 5.44
N ARG A 361 29.75 -31.00 6.01
CA ARG A 361 29.69 -30.80 7.47
C ARG A 361 28.51 -31.53 8.11
N LEU A 362 27.31 -31.41 7.52
CA LEU A 362 26.10 -32.10 8.00
C LEU A 362 26.23 -33.63 7.90
N GLN A 363 26.76 -34.15 6.79
CA GLN A 363 27.03 -35.58 6.60
C GLN A 363 28.12 -36.10 7.55
N GLY A 364 29.04 -35.23 7.99
CA GLY A 364 29.99 -35.50 9.07
C GLY A 364 29.43 -35.38 10.49
N GLY A 365 28.11 -35.21 10.65
CA GLY A 365 27.44 -35.15 11.96
C GLY A 365 27.44 -33.78 12.65
N ALA A 366 27.68 -32.68 11.92
CA ALA A 366 27.54 -31.34 12.48
C ALA A 366 26.05 -30.93 12.62
N GLU A 367 25.70 -30.30 13.74
CA GLU A 367 24.33 -29.83 14.02
C GLU A 367 23.81 -28.87 12.94
N PHE A 368 22.58 -29.11 12.48
CA PHE A 368 22.01 -28.41 11.33
C PHE A 368 21.85 -26.90 11.61
N GLU A 369 21.38 -26.57 12.80
CA GLU A 369 21.25 -25.21 13.33
C GLU A 369 22.58 -24.45 13.28
N ALA A 370 23.68 -25.09 13.68
CA ALA A 370 25.01 -24.48 13.69
C ALA A 370 25.58 -24.30 12.27
N VAL A 371 25.33 -25.25 11.36
CA VAL A 371 25.71 -25.09 9.94
C VAL A 371 24.86 -23.97 9.30
N CYS A 372 23.55 -23.96 9.53
CA CYS A 372 22.63 -22.94 9.02
C CYS A 372 22.98 -21.52 9.52
N ALA A 373 23.22 -21.36 10.82
CA ALA A 373 23.68 -20.09 11.39
C ALA A 373 25.02 -19.61 10.77
N SER A 374 25.92 -20.55 10.43
CA SER A 374 27.20 -20.19 9.80
C SER A 374 27.13 -19.88 8.30
N VAL A 375 26.21 -20.50 7.53
CA VAL A 375 26.22 -20.44 6.04
C VAL A 375 24.97 -19.82 5.42
N SER A 376 23.80 -19.91 6.04
CA SER A 376 22.54 -19.46 5.41
C SER A 376 22.49 -17.93 5.22
N HIS A 377 21.87 -17.52 4.12
CA HIS A 377 21.55 -16.13 3.77
C HIS A 377 20.05 -15.81 3.94
N ASP A 378 19.20 -16.79 4.27
CA ASP A 378 17.78 -16.54 4.57
C ASP A 378 17.60 -15.95 5.98
N GLN A 379 17.43 -14.63 6.05
CA GLN A 379 17.25 -13.90 7.30
C GLN A 379 15.92 -14.21 8.04
N VAL A 380 14.97 -14.93 7.43
CA VAL A 380 13.67 -15.27 8.06
C VAL A 380 13.75 -16.57 8.88
N THR A 381 14.60 -17.51 8.45
CA THR A 381 14.73 -18.87 9.01
C THR A 381 16.08 -19.14 9.66
N LYS A 382 17.17 -18.46 9.26
CA LYS A 382 18.53 -18.67 9.77
C LYS A 382 18.61 -18.69 11.29
N ASP A 383 18.03 -17.67 11.92
CA ASP A 383 18.05 -17.48 13.38
C ASP A 383 17.07 -18.44 14.11
N LYS A 384 16.34 -19.26 13.34
CA LYS A 384 15.47 -20.37 13.76
C LYS A 384 16.01 -21.73 13.25
N GLY A 385 17.33 -21.84 13.03
CA GLY A 385 17.95 -23.09 12.59
C GLY A 385 17.61 -23.53 11.15
N GLY A 386 17.02 -22.65 10.34
CA GLY A 386 16.53 -22.95 9.01
C GLY A 386 15.09 -23.50 8.96
N GLU A 387 14.35 -23.53 10.08
CA GLU A 387 13.00 -24.14 10.14
C GLU A 387 11.97 -23.42 9.26
N LEU A 388 11.27 -24.20 8.43
CA LEU A 388 10.14 -23.75 7.60
C LEU A 388 8.81 -24.26 8.18
N ALA A 389 8.42 -23.68 9.32
CA ALA A 389 7.22 -24.05 10.10
C ALA A 389 5.88 -24.07 9.31
N HIS A 390 5.81 -23.34 8.20
CA HIS A 390 4.68 -23.30 7.28
C HIS A 390 5.13 -23.52 5.82
N TYR A 391 5.84 -24.62 5.55
CA TYR A 391 6.25 -24.98 4.20
C TYR A 391 5.05 -25.09 3.24
N ASN A 392 5.01 -24.19 2.25
CA ASN A 392 4.08 -24.22 1.14
C ASN A 392 4.87 -24.47 -0.16
N GLY A 393 4.73 -25.66 -0.73
CA GLY A 393 5.52 -26.11 -1.89
C GLY A 393 5.35 -25.30 -3.18
N ARG A 394 4.42 -24.34 -3.23
CA ARG A 394 4.32 -23.37 -4.33
C ARG A 394 5.31 -22.21 -4.22
N LEU A 395 5.78 -21.85 -3.02
CA LEU A 395 6.61 -20.66 -2.81
C LEU A 395 8.10 -20.82 -3.18
N TYR A 396 8.59 -22.06 -3.23
CA TYR A 396 10.03 -22.37 -3.40
C TYR A 396 10.40 -22.90 -4.80
N GLY A 397 9.43 -22.97 -5.71
CA GLY A 397 9.62 -23.48 -7.08
C GLY A 397 9.64 -25.01 -7.20
N PRO A 398 9.60 -25.55 -8.43
CA PRO A 398 9.42 -26.98 -8.69
C PRO A 398 10.58 -27.82 -8.16
N ALA A 399 11.83 -27.45 -8.41
CA ALA A 399 13.01 -28.21 -7.96
C ALA A 399 13.07 -28.38 -6.44
N PHE A 400 12.65 -27.36 -5.66
CA PHE A 400 12.55 -27.47 -4.20
C PHE A 400 11.40 -28.41 -3.81
N ARG A 401 10.24 -28.32 -4.46
CA ARG A 401 9.10 -29.23 -4.20
C ARG A 401 9.45 -30.69 -4.51
N GLU A 402 10.11 -30.95 -5.64
CA GLU A 402 10.56 -32.28 -6.05
C GLU A 402 11.57 -32.87 -5.06
N ALA A 403 12.56 -32.08 -4.64
CA ALA A 403 13.51 -32.50 -3.62
C ALA A 403 12.84 -32.82 -2.27
N VAL A 404 11.87 -32.00 -1.82
CA VAL A 404 11.10 -32.28 -0.59
C VAL A 404 10.25 -33.54 -0.72
N LEU A 405 9.61 -33.76 -1.87
CA LEU A 405 8.80 -34.95 -2.11
C LEU A 405 9.63 -36.24 -2.08
N ALA A 406 10.86 -36.20 -2.61
CA ALA A 406 11.77 -37.34 -2.69
C ALA A 406 12.43 -37.73 -1.35
N LEU A 407 12.49 -36.83 -0.35
CA LEU A 407 13.10 -37.10 0.95
C LEU A 407 12.21 -37.95 1.88
N GLN A 408 12.85 -38.81 2.68
CA GLN A 408 12.28 -39.45 3.87
C GLN A 408 12.61 -38.65 5.14
N PRO A 409 11.82 -38.79 6.24
CA PRO A 409 12.13 -38.12 7.51
C PRO A 409 13.55 -38.45 8.02
N GLY A 410 14.28 -37.43 8.41
CA GLY A 410 15.70 -37.48 8.78
C GLY A 410 16.69 -37.24 7.62
N GLU A 411 16.28 -37.38 6.36
CA GLU A 411 17.20 -37.29 5.21
C GLU A 411 17.59 -35.85 4.85
N LEU A 412 18.79 -35.73 4.26
CA LEU A 412 19.37 -34.48 3.74
C LEU A 412 19.52 -34.54 2.21
N SER A 413 19.01 -33.52 1.53
CA SER A 413 18.97 -33.44 0.07
C SER A 413 20.34 -33.41 -0.62
N GLN A 414 20.33 -33.61 -1.94
CA GLN A 414 21.35 -33.04 -2.84
C GLN A 414 21.29 -31.51 -2.79
N VAL A 415 22.27 -30.81 -3.36
CA VAL A 415 22.18 -29.35 -3.50
C VAL A 415 21.18 -29.00 -4.59
N VAL A 416 20.12 -28.28 -4.22
CA VAL A 416 18.99 -27.92 -5.09
C VAL A 416 19.15 -26.48 -5.56
N GLU A 417 19.04 -26.22 -6.85
CA GLU A 417 19.04 -24.86 -7.38
C GLU A 417 17.61 -24.31 -7.52
N SER A 418 17.44 -23.02 -7.24
CA SER A 418 16.23 -22.24 -7.46
C SER A 418 16.59 -20.82 -7.96
N GLY A 419 15.58 -20.04 -8.38
CA GLY A 419 15.78 -18.63 -8.73
C GLY A 419 16.31 -17.75 -7.58
N ALA A 420 16.20 -18.18 -6.32
CA ALA A 420 16.80 -17.50 -5.18
C ALA A 420 18.30 -17.85 -4.98
N GLY A 421 18.71 -19.07 -5.37
CA GLY A 421 20.05 -19.58 -5.16
C GLY A 421 20.09 -21.08 -4.86
N PHE A 422 21.14 -21.51 -4.16
CA PHE A 422 21.38 -22.91 -3.85
C PHE A 422 20.85 -23.27 -2.46
N HIS A 423 20.16 -24.40 -2.35
CA HIS A 423 19.56 -24.90 -1.12
C HIS A 423 20.12 -26.26 -0.70
N LEU A 424 20.24 -26.47 0.60
CA LEU A 424 20.10 -27.78 1.23
C LEU A 424 18.78 -27.84 1.98
N ILE A 425 18.18 -29.03 1.99
CA ILE A 425 16.89 -29.29 2.62
C ILE A 425 17.05 -30.54 3.47
N ARG A 426 16.70 -30.47 4.76
CA ARG A 426 16.51 -31.66 5.62
C ARG A 426 15.01 -31.80 5.90
N LEU A 427 14.46 -32.98 5.60
CA LEU A 427 13.10 -33.31 6.01
C LEU A 427 13.15 -33.76 7.47
N ASP A 428 12.53 -33.03 8.39
CA ASP A 428 12.49 -33.42 9.80
C ASP A 428 11.39 -34.47 10.04
N ASP A 429 10.20 -34.24 9.46
CA ASP A 429 8.98 -35.02 9.73
C ASP A 429 7.96 -34.88 8.60
N ARG A 430 7.12 -35.90 8.40
CA ARG A 430 6.03 -35.92 7.41
C ARG A 430 4.79 -36.56 8.04
N ILE A 431 3.94 -35.74 8.65
CA ILE A 431 2.71 -36.18 9.32
C ILE A 431 1.59 -36.26 8.29
N ALA A 432 1.04 -37.44 8.04
CA ALA A 432 -0.23 -37.61 7.34
C ALA A 432 -1.39 -37.64 8.35
N THR A 433 -2.40 -36.82 8.11
CA THR A 433 -3.70 -36.82 8.82
C THR A 433 -4.77 -37.17 7.80
N GLN A 434 -5.76 -38.01 8.13
CA GLN A 434 -6.93 -38.21 7.25
C GLN A 434 -8.00 -37.18 7.61
N LEU A 435 -8.87 -36.81 6.67
CA LEU A 435 -9.92 -35.84 6.94
C LEU A 435 -10.90 -36.38 7.99
N GLU A 436 -11.24 -37.65 7.89
CA GLU A 436 -12.24 -38.35 8.69
C GLU A 436 -11.86 -38.36 10.18
N ASP A 437 -10.57 -38.48 10.49
CA ASP A 437 -10.02 -38.48 11.85
C ASP A 437 -10.19 -37.12 12.57
N VAL A 438 -10.33 -36.03 11.81
CA VAL A 438 -10.37 -34.64 12.35
C VAL A 438 -11.61 -33.84 11.92
N ARG A 439 -12.47 -34.39 11.06
CA ARG A 439 -13.65 -33.73 10.47
C ARG A 439 -14.53 -33.05 11.53
N GLN A 440 -14.84 -33.74 12.63
CA GLN A 440 -15.69 -33.19 13.68
C GLN A 440 -15.05 -31.98 14.38
N SER A 441 -13.75 -32.06 14.71
CA SER A 441 -13.00 -30.95 15.30
C SER A 441 -12.89 -29.75 14.34
N LEU A 442 -12.78 -30.00 13.03
CA LEU A 442 -12.82 -28.95 12.01
C LEU A 442 -14.20 -28.30 11.90
N ILE A 443 -15.29 -29.05 11.99
CA ILE A 443 -16.66 -28.49 12.00
C ILE A 443 -16.84 -27.58 13.22
N GLU A 444 -16.41 -28.02 14.39
CA GLU A 444 -16.45 -27.24 15.64
C GLU A 444 -15.60 -25.97 15.56
N GLU A 445 -14.38 -26.06 15.03
CA GLU A 445 -13.47 -24.93 14.80
C GLU A 445 -14.04 -23.93 13.78
N ILE A 446 -14.62 -24.40 12.67
CA ILE A 446 -15.29 -23.55 11.68
C ILE A 446 -16.50 -22.85 12.31
N MET A 447 -17.34 -23.56 13.07
CA MET A 447 -18.51 -22.96 13.73
C MET A 447 -18.12 -21.91 14.77
N ALA A 448 -17.11 -22.18 15.60
CA ALA A 448 -16.62 -21.28 16.64
C ALA A 448 -15.78 -20.09 16.12
N SER A 449 -15.30 -20.14 14.88
CA SER A 449 -14.45 -19.08 14.31
C SER A 449 -15.15 -17.72 14.21
N GLU A 450 -14.43 -16.62 14.42
CA GLU A 450 -14.97 -15.29 14.15
C GLU A 450 -15.30 -15.12 12.65
N PRO A 451 -16.49 -14.60 12.28
CA PRO A 451 -16.89 -14.39 10.90
C PRO A 451 -15.88 -13.60 10.07
N SER A 452 -15.41 -14.23 9.01
CA SER A 452 -14.48 -13.62 8.05
C SER A 452 -15.11 -12.43 7.33
N TRP A 453 -14.27 -11.51 6.84
CA TRP A 453 -14.74 -10.40 5.99
C TRP A 453 -15.51 -10.91 4.76
N GLN A 454 -15.08 -12.05 4.20
CA GLN A 454 -15.71 -12.74 3.09
C GLN A 454 -17.12 -13.21 3.47
N GLU A 455 -17.31 -13.95 4.56
CA GLU A 455 -18.64 -14.37 5.02
C GLU A 455 -19.55 -13.16 5.31
N LYS A 456 -19.05 -12.14 6.02
CA LYS A 456 -19.77 -10.87 6.29
C LYS A 456 -20.11 -10.08 5.01
N SER A 457 -19.35 -10.26 3.93
CA SER A 457 -19.63 -9.64 2.64
C SER A 457 -20.71 -10.42 1.87
N SER A 458 -20.55 -11.74 1.74
CA SER A 458 -21.51 -12.62 1.06
C SER A 458 -22.89 -12.62 1.73
N PHE A 459 -22.96 -12.57 3.06
CA PHE A 459 -24.23 -12.50 3.79
C PHE A 459 -25.01 -11.21 3.47
N ARG A 460 -24.34 -10.05 3.47
CA ARG A 460 -24.95 -8.76 3.09
C ARG A 460 -25.40 -8.75 1.63
N GLN A 461 -24.63 -9.36 0.72
CA GLN A 461 -25.03 -9.52 -0.67
C GLN A 461 -26.29 -10.40 -0.79
N ALA A 462 -26.37 -11.51 -0.06
CA ALA A 462 -27.53 -12.39 -0.03
C ALA A 462 -28.79 -11.68 0.49
N LEU A 463 -28.68 -10.88 1.56
CA LEU A 463 -29.80 -10.05 2.05
C LEU A 463 -30.27 -9.04 0.99
N GLN A 464 -29.36 -8.32 0.33
CA GLN A 464 -29.71 -7.38 -0.75
C GLN A 464 -30.41 -8.07 -1.94
N THR A 465 -29.98 -9.28 -2.31
CA THR A 465 -30.64 -10.07 -3.37
C THR A 465 -32.01 -10.56 -2.94
N ARG A 466 -32.18 -11.00 -1.68
CA ARG A 466 -33.45 -11.50 -1.13
C ARG A 466 -34.52 -10.40 -1.00
N ALA A 467 -34.11 -9.17 -0.69
CA ALA A 467 -35.01 -8.06 -0.37
C ALA A 467 -35.72 -7.39 -1.58
N GLU A 468 -35.64 -7.96 -2.79
CA GLU A 468 -36.24 -7.43 -4.04
C GLU A 468 -36.09 -5.89 -4.20
N LEU A 469 -34.89 -5.35 -3.94
CA LEU A 469 -34.67 -3.91 -3.82
C LEU A 469 -34.88 -3.14 -5.15
N ARG A 470 -36.13 -2.80 -5.45
CA ARG A 470 -36.56 -1.95 -6.58
C ARG A 470 -36.24 -0.48 -6.32
N LEU A 471 -34.95 -0.17 -6.21
CA LEU A 471 -34.45 1.20 -6.26
C LEU A 471 -34.81 1.79 -7.63
N GLN A 472 -35.78 2.71 -7.66
CA GLN A 472 -36.02 3.50 -8.86
C GLN A 472 -34.80 4.42 -9.07
N LEU A 473 -33.98 4.08 -10.07
CA LEU A 473 -32.81 4.84 -10.45
C LEU A 473 -33.23 5.99 -11.37
N TRP A 474 -33.44 7.15 -10.75
CA TRP A 474 -33.54 8.46 -11.40
C TRP A 474 -32.15 9.07 -11.58
#